data_AF-A0A349S9D2-F1
#
_entry.id   AF-A0A349S9D2-F1
#
_cell.length_a   1.000
_cell.length_b   1.000
_cell.length_c   1.000
_cell.angle_alpha   90.00
_cell.angle_beta   90.00
_cell.angle_gamma   90.00
#
_symmetry.space_group_name_H-M   'P 1'
#
loop_
_entity.id
_entity.type
_entity.pdbx_description
1 polymer ?
#
loop_
_entity_poly.entity_id
_entity_poly.type
_entity_poly.pdbx_seq_one_letter_code
_entity_poly.pdbx_strand_id
1 'polypeptide(L)' 'MSNASPVITIDGPSGSGKGTIASRLAKLLGFTLLDSGALYRVLGLAADREGLAPGSDS' A
#
# COMPACT_ATOMS: atom_id res chain seq x y z
N MET A 1 -16.41 3.60 -25.00
CA MET A 1 -16.03 4.65 -24.03
C MET A 1 -15.19 3.99 -22.96
N SER A 2 -13.95 4.43 -22.74
CA SER A 2 -13.13 3.90 -21.64
C SER A 2 -13.65 4.49 -20.33
N ASN A 3 -14.25 3.65 -19.49
CA ASN A 3 -14.56 4.00 -18.11
C ASN A 3 -13.24 4.02 -17.33
N ALA A 4 -12.51 5.13 -17.42
CA ALA A 4 -11.35 5.33 -16.57
C ALA A 4 -11.84 5.55 -15.13
N SER A 5 -11.56 4.60 -14.25
CA SER A 5 -11.82 4.78 -12.82
C SER A 5 -10.90 5.88 -12.28
N PRO A 6 -11.41 6.89 -11.58
CA PRO A 6 -10.59 7.94 -10.99
C PRO A 6 -9.63 7.36 -9.94
N VAL A 7 -8.36 7.77 -9.99
CA VAL A 7 -7.28 7.33 -9.08
C VAL A 7 -6.71 8.54 -8.36
N ILE A 8 -6.53 8.43 -7.04
CA ILE A 8 -5.92 9.46 -6.18
C ILE A 8 -4.70 8.84 -5.49
N THR A 9 -3.54 9.48 -5.61
CA THR A 9 -2.31 9.10 -4.90
C THR A 9 -2.10 10.03 -3.71
N ILE A 10 -1.56 9.50 -2.60
CA ILE A 10 -1.28 10.25 -1.37
C ILE A 10 0.13 9.94 -0.90
N ASP A 11 1.05 10.87 -1.16
CA ASP A 11 2.49 10.71 -0.89
C ASP A 11 2.99 11.65 0.22
N GLY A 12 4.14 11.30 0.79
CA GLY A 12 4.80 12.09 1.84
C GLY A 12 5.62 11.25 2.83
N PRO A 13 6.34 11.90 3.77
CA PRO A 13 7.29 11.24 4.67
C PRO A 13 6.68 10.15 5.56
N SER A 14 7.51 9.23 6.07
CA SER A 14 7.04 8.26 7.07
C SER A 14 6.49 8.98 8.31
N GLY A 15 5.46 8.43 8.94
CA GLY A 15 4.84 9.00 10.14
C GLY A 15 3.91 10.21 9.92
N SER A 16 3.75 10.74 8.70
CA SER A 16 2.91 11.93 8.44
C SER A 16 1.39 11.70 8.46
N GLY A 17 0.92 10.49 8.78
CA GLY A 17 -0.52 10.19 8.89
C GLY A 17 -1.25 9.92 7.57
N LYS A 18 -0.52 9.73 6.45
CA LYS A 18 -1.10 9.49 5.11
C LYS A 18 -2.14 8.38 5.06
N GLY A 19 -1.86 7.23 5.68
CA GLY A 19 -2.79 6.10 5.71
C GLY A 19 -4.13 6.45 6.39
N THR A 20 -4.07 7.25 7.45
CA THR A 20 -5.25 7.75 8.16
C THR A 20 -6.09 8.66 7.26
N ILE A 21 -5.46 9.61 6.55
CA ILE A 21 -6.15 10.51 5.62
C ILE A 21 -6.69 9.73 4.43
N ALA A 22 -5.91 8.81 3.85
CA ALA A 22 -6.30 7.98 2.73
C ALA A 22 -7.54 7.13 3.04
N SER A 23 -7.58 6.50 4.23
CA SER A 23 -8.75 5.73 4.68
C SER A 23 -10.00 6.58 4.86
N ARG A 24 -9.85 7.79 5.43
CA ARG A 24 -10.97 8.72 5.60
C ARG A 24 -11.48 9.22 4.25
N LEU A 25 -10.58 9.61 3.35
CA LEU A 25 -10.93 10.09 2.01
C LEU A 25 -11.63 9.01 1.19
N ALA A 26 -11.11 7.78 1.21
CA ALA A 26 -11.71 6.65 0.51
C ALA A 26 -13.15 6.39 0.98
N LYS A 27 -13.40 6.42 2.29
CA LYS A 27 -14.75 6.31 2.86
C LYS A 27 -15.68 7.45 2.43
N LEU A 28 -15.18 8.68 2.45
CA LEU A 28 -15.97 9.86 2.07
C LEU A 28 -16.35 9.86 0.59
N LEU A 29 -15.47 9.39 -0.29
CA LEU A 29 -15.69 9.36 -1.73
C LEU A 29 -16.29 8.04 -2.25
N GLY A 30 -16.40 7.02 -1.40
CA GLY A 30 -16.81 5.67 -1.82
C GLY A 30 -15.75 4.94 -2.66
N PHE A 31 -14.48 5.28 -2.48
CA PHE A 31 -13.36 4.68 -3.22
C PHE A 31 -12.81 3.46 -2.49
N THR A 32 -12.23 2.53 -3.24
CA THR A 32 -11.40 1.48 -2.68
C THR A 32 -10.03 2.05 -2.29
N LEU A 33 -9.54 1.68 -1.10
CA LEU A 33 -8.20 2.04 -0.63
C LEU A 33 -7.19 0.96 -1.00
N LEU A 34 -6.09 1.35 -1.63
CA LEU A 34 -4.91 0.51 -1.85
C LEU A 34 -3.77 0.95 -0.93
N ASP A 35 -3.47 0.18 0.11
CA ASP A 35 -2.35 0.45 1.04
C ASP A 35 -1.07 -0.23 0.53
N SER A 36 -0.23 0.54 -0.18
CA SER A 36 1.07 0.06 -0.69
C SER A 36 2.00 -0.40 0.43
N GLY A 37 1.97 0.23 1.61
CA GLY A 37 2.78 -0.17 2.75
C GLY A 37 2.40 -1.54 3.30
N ALA A 38 1.10 -1.86 3.35
CA ALA A 38 0.64 -3.19 3.72
C ALA A 38 1.06 -4.24 2.70
N LEU A 39 0.93 -3.94 1.40
CA LEU A 39 1.38 -4.82 0.32
C LEU A 39 2.88 -5.15 0.43
N TYR A 40 3.72 -4.13 0.61
CA TYR A 40 5.17 -4.35 0.73
C TYR A 40 5.54 -5.15 1.99
N ARG A 41 4.84 -4.96 3.11
CA ARG A 41 5.07 -5.78 4.33
C ARG A 41 4.69 -7.24 4.13
N VAL A 42 3.54 -7.50 3.51
CA VAL A 42 3.10 -8.88 3.22
C VAL A 42 4.03 -9.54 2.21
N LEU A 43 4.44 -8.81 1.17
CA LEU A 43 5.39 -9.31 0.19
C LEU A 43 6.74 -9.64 0.84
N GLY A 44 7.27 -8.76 1.68
CA GLY A 44 8.52 -9.00 2.40
C GLY A 44 8.44 -10.23 3.31
N LEU A 45 7.33 -10.39 4.03
CA LEU A 45 7.09 -11.56 4.87
C LEU A 45 6.99 -12.86 4.05
N ALA A 46 6.33 -12.82 2.89
CA ALA A 46 6.25 -13.98 2.00
C ALA A 46 7.63 -14.34 1.43
N ALA A 47 8.40 -13.35 1.00
CA ALA A 47 9.76 -13.57 0.51
C ALA A 47 10.67 -14.18 1.59
N ASP A 48 10.60 -13.68 2.83
CA ASP A 48 11.34 -14.23 3.97
C ASP A 48 11.00 -15.71 4.23
N ARG A 49 9.71 -16.06 4.22
CA ARG A 49 9.25 -17.45 4.41
C ARG A 49 9.70 -18.42 3.32
N GLU A 50 9.85 -17.93 2.09
CA GLU A 50 10.30 -18.71 0.94
C GLU A 50 11.82 -18.70 0.77
N GLY A 51 12.58 -18.10 1.69
CA GLY A 51 14.05 -17.98 1.57
C GLY A 51 14.50 -17.08 0.42
N LEU A 52 13.64 -16.14 0.00
CA LEU A 52 13.90 -15.17 -1.06
C LEU A 52 14.28 -13.79 -0.49
N ALA A 53 14.31 -13.65 0.84
CA ALA A 53 14.73 -12.41 1.47
C ALA A 53 16.21 -12.13 1.17
N PRO A 54 16.57 -10.90 0.78
CA PRO A 54 17.98 -10.53 0.56
C PRO A 54 18.79 -10.78 1.83
N GLY A 55 19.83 -11.62 1.74
CA GLY A 55 20.69 -11.97 2.88
C GLY A 55 20.26 -13.19 3.70
N SER A 56 19.29 -13.98 3.22
CA SER A 56 18.91 -15.26 3.85
C SER A 56 19.81 -16.46 3.48
N ASP A 57 20.87 -16.24 2.68
CA ASP A 57 21.98 -17.18 2.52
C ASP A 57 22.89 -17.09 3.76
N SER A 58 22.58 -17.85 4.81
CA SER A 58 23.47 -18.13 5.95
C SER A 58 23.22 -19.54 6.47
#